data_AF-A0A2H6NH10-F1
#
_entry.id   AF-A0A2H6NH10-F1
#
_cell.length_a   1.000
_cell.length_b   1.000
_cell.length_c   1.000
_cell.angle_alpha   90.00
_cell.angle_beta   90.00
_cell.angle_gamma   90.00
#
_symmetry.space_group_name_H-M   'P 1'
#
loop_
_entity.id
_entity.type
_entity.pdbx_description
1 polymer ?
#
loop_
_entity_poly.entity_id
_entity_poly.type
_entity_poly.pdbx_seq_one_letter_code
_entity_poly.pdbx_strand_id
1 'polypeptide(L)'
;WRKLFKPCAAQRLFLPMILKDVDSLLYVDTDVLFLRPIDDIWGFLRTFNATQLAAMAPEHEIPKIGWYSRFARHPYYGTTGVNSGVMLMNLTRIRNTQFKNNLIPTGLKWEEMLYPLYQKYKNYITWGDQDLLNIIFYFNPECLFLFPCQWNYRPDHCMYGSNCKGAEEE
;
A
#
# COMPACT_ATOMS: atom_id res chain seq x y z
N TRP A 1 -1.01 -17.88 0.83
CA TRP A 1 -2.00 -16.86 0.42
C TRP A 1 -3.31 -16.93 1.19
N ARG A 2 -4.13 -17.99 1.14
CA ARG A 2 -5.43 -18.04 1.87
C ARG A 2 -5.34 -17.87 3.39
N LYS A 3 -4.25 -18.34 4.01
CA LYS A 3 -3.95 -18.20 5.45
C LYS A 3 -2.94 -17.08 5.75
N LEU A 4 -2.75 -16.13 4.83
CA LEU A 4 -1.75 -15.07 4.99
C LEU A 4 -2.13 -14.11 6.13
N PHE A 5 -3.39 -13.67 6.15
CA PHE A 5 -3.91 -12.74 7.15
C PHE A 5 -5.41 -13.02 7.36
N LYS A 6 -6.29 -12.12 6.88
CA LYS A 6 -7.74 -12.32 6.86
C LYS A 6 -8.18 -12.97 5.54
N PRO A 7 -9.35 -13.63 5.51
CA PRO A 7 -9.94 -14.13 4.27
C PRO A 7 -9.96 -13.03 3.21
N CYS A 8 -9.61 -13.38 1.98
CA CYS A 8 -9.59 -12.50 0.81
C CYS A 8 -8.59 -11.33 0.82
N ALA A 9 -7.97 -10.95 1.94
CA ALA A 9 -7.07 -9.79 2.01
C ALA A 9 -5.95 -9.83 0.95
N ALA A 10 -5.31 -11.00 0.81
CA ALA A 10 -4.22 -11.20 -0.14
C ALA A 10 -4.63 -11.07 -1.62
N GLN A 11 -5.92 -11.06 -1.99
CA GLN A 11 -6.37 -10.97 -3.37
C GLN A 11 -5.85 -9.71 -4.07
N ARG A 12 -5.73 -8.59 -3.33
CA ARG A 12 -5.25 -7.31 -3.87
C ARG A 12 -3.87 -7.41 -4.52
N LEU A 13 -3.00 -8.27 -3.97
CA LEU A 13 -1.65 -8.51 -4.50
C LEU A 13 -1.66 -9.12 -5.90
N PHE A 14 -2.73 -9.83 -6.27
CA PHE A 14 -2.85 -10.56 -7.54
C PHE A 14 -3.66 -9.80 -8.59
N LEU A 15 -4.23 -8.63 -8.27
CA LEU A 15 -5.00 -7.83 -9.23
C LEU A 15 -4.23 -7.51 -10.52
N PRO A 16 -2.92 -7.18 -10.51
CA PRO A 16 -2.17 -6.94 -11.74
C PRO A 16 -2.12 -8.16 -12.67
N MET A 17 -2.22 -9.37 -12.13
CA MET A 17 -2.14 -10.65 -12.85
C MET A 17 -3.52 -11.11 -13.34
N ILE A 18 -4.57 -10.86 -12.55
CA ILE A 18 -5.93 -11.30 -12.82
C ILE A 18 -6.61 -10.35 -13.82
N LEU A 19 -6.47 -9.04 -13.63
CA LEU A 19 -7.11 -8.01 -14.45
C LEU A 19 -6.16 -7.54 -15.58
N LYS A 20 -5.96 -8.42 -16.57
CA LYS A 20 -4.99 -8.20 -17.65
C LYS A 20 -5.35 -7.03 -18.57
N ASP A 21 -6.64 -6.82 -18.78
CA ASP A 21 -7.17 -5.79 -19.70
C ASP A 21 -7.58 -4.49 -18.98
N VAL A 22 -7.27 -4.37 -17.69
CA VAL A 22 -7.54 -3.16 -16.89
C VAL A 22 -6.25 -2.39 -16.70
N ASP A 23 -6.24 -1.12 -17.08
CA ASP A 23 -5.06 -0.25 -16.97
C ASP A 23 -4.84 0.26 -15.54
N SER A 24 -5.90 0.65 -14.86
CA SER A 24 -5.86 1.22 -13.52
C SER A 24 -7.13 0.89 -12.74
N LEU A 25 -7.03 0.84 -11.43
CA LEU A 25 -8.16 0.66 -10.53
C LEU A 25 -7.96 1.38 -9.20
N LEU A 26 -9.07 1.59 -8.50
CA LEU A 26 -9.09 1.96 -7.09
C LEU A 26 -9.52 0.71 -6.31
N TYR A 27 -8.63 0.17 -5.50
CA TYR A 27 -8.94 -0.88 -4.55
C TYR A 27 -9.38 -0.25 -3.23
N VAL A 28 -10.46 -0.78 -2.65
CA VAL A 28 -11.04 -0.30 -1.40
C VAL A 28 -11.48 -1.49 -0.55
N ASP A 29 -11.13 -1.50 0.74
CA ASP A 29 -11.62 -2.48 1.71
C ASP A 29 -13.16 -2.38 1.87
N THR A 30 -13.79 -3.48 2.24
CA THR A 30 -15.26 -3.57 2.29
C THR A 30 -15.92 -2.73 3.38
N ASP A 31 -15.14 -2.23 4.34
CA ASP A 31 -15.56 -1.43 5.49
C ASP A 31 -15.32 0.07 5.31
N VAL A 32 -15.00 0.52 4.09
CA VAL A 32 -14.80 1.94 3.78
C VAL A 32 -16.12 2.63 3.41
N LEU A 33 -16.33 3.81 4.01
CA LEU A 33 -17.39 4.74 3.64
C LEU A 33 -16.80 5.92 2.87
N PHE A 34 -17.33 6.20 1.68
CA PHE A 34 -16.96 7.38 0.92
C PHE A 34 -17.75 8.60 1.39
N LEU A 35 -17.05 9.63 1.84
CA LEU A 35 -17.63 10.92 2.24
C LEU A 35 -17.46 11.99 1.16
N ARG A 36 -16.73 11.68 0.08
CA ARG A 36 -16.40 12.56 -1.04
C ARG A 36 -16.59 11.85 -2.37
N PRO A 37 -16.73 12.58 -3.49
CA PRO A 37 -16.75 11.98 -4.83
C PRO A 37 -15.51 11.12 -5.09
N ILE A 38 -15.74 9.93 -5.65
CA ILE A 38 -14.65 8.97 -5.96
C ILE A 38 -13.74 9.52 -7.08
N ASP A 39 -14.27 10.40 -7.93
CA ASP A 39 -13.50 11.06 -8.98
C ASP A 39 -12.33 11.89 -8.44
N ASP A 40 -12.46 12.45 -7.22
CA ASP A 40 -11.41 13.25 -6.60
C ASP A 40 -10.16 12.39 -6.31
N ILE A 41 -10.33 11.22 -5.69
CA ILE A 41 -9.21 10.30 -5.45
C ILE A 41 -8.70 9.74 -6.76
N TRP A 42 -9.59 9.39 -7.70
CA TRP A 42 -9.20 8.90 -9.01
C TRP A 42 -8.32 9.91 -9.77
N GLY A 43 -8.56 11.21 -9.57
CA GLY A 43 -7.76 12.30 -10.12
C GLY A 43 -6.26 12.20 -9.85
N PHE A 44 -5.83 11.61 -8.72
CA PHE A 44 -4.42 11.43 -8.39
C PHE A 44 -3.67 10.56 -9.41
N LEU A 45 -4.34 9.64 -10.13
CA LEU A 45 -3.68 8.87 -11.19
C LEU A 45 -3.06 9.78 -12.27
N ARG A 46 -3.68 10.94 -12.53
CA ARG A 46 -3.18 11.92 -13.52
C ARG A 46 -2.01 12.74 -13.00
N THR A 47 -1.80 12.77 -11.68
CA THR A 47 -0.69 13.50 -11.04
C THR A 47 0.53 12.61 -10.82
N PHE A 48 0.46 11.31 -11.13
CA PHE A 48 1.60 10.41 -11.02
C PHE A 48 2.74 10.89 -11.92
N ASN A 49 3.93 10.99 -11.34
CA ASN A 49 5.14 11.20 -12.11
C ASN A 49 5.49 9.96 -12.96
N ALA A 50 6.63 9.98 -13.65
CA ALA A 50 7.03 8.87 -14.54
C ALA A 50 7.24 7.52 -13.83
N THR A 51 7.55 7.50 -12.54
CA THR A 51 7.88 6.27 -11.79
C THR A 51 6.73 5.75 -10.92
N GLN A 52 5.84 6.64 -10.49
CA GLN A 52 4.71 6.29 -9.62
C GLN A 52 3.71 5.36 -10.31
N LEU A 53 3.30 4.32 -9.60
CA LEU A 53 2.43 3.27 -10.13
C LEU A 53 1.35 2.83 -9.14
N ALA A 54 1.42 3.31 -7.90
CA ALA A 54 0.39 3.13 -6.90
C ALA A 54 0.29 4.37 -6.03
N ALA A 55 -0.85 4.54 -5.36
CA ALA A 55 -0.99 5.50 -4.30
C ALA A 55 -1.72 4.94 -3.09
N MET A 56 -1.27 5.34 -1.90
CA MET A 56 -1.78 4.89 -0.60
C MET A 56 -1.63 6.03 0.42
N ALA A 57 -2.34 5.94 1.53
CA ALA A 57 -2.12 6.81 2.69
C ALA A 57 -1.06 6.21 3.62
N PRO A 58 -0.37 7.05 4.42
CA PRO A 58 0.39 6.58 5.56
C PRO A 58 -0.46 5.69 6.48
N GLU A 59 0.16 4.68 7.08
CA GLU A 59 -0.50 3.88 8.12
C GLU A 59 -0.73 4.72 9.37
N HIS A 60 0.22 5.59 9.72
CA HIS A 60 0.06 6.61 10.75
C HIS A 60 0.73 7.92 10.30
N GLU A 61 0.27 9.03 10.86
CA GLU A 61 0.88 10.36 10.66
C GLU A 61 2.06 10.60 11.63
N ILE A 62 2.04 9.98 12.81
CA ILE A 62 3.02 10.22 13.88
C ILE A 62 3.82 8.94 14.18
N PRO A 63 5.14 8.91 13.90
CA PRO A 63 5.99 7.74 14.15
C PRO A 63 5.99 7.27 15.61
N LYS A 64 5.85 8.17 16.59
CA LYS A 64 5.89 7.80 18.01
C LYS A 64 4.74 6.89 18.44
N ILE A 65 3.62 6.93 17.73
CA ILE A 65 2.42 6.12 18.03
C ILE A 65 2.17 5.03 16.98
N GLY A 66 2.82 5.12 15.82
CA GLY A 66 2.62 4.18 14.72
C GLY A 66 3.07 2.76 15.00
N TRP A 67 2.35 1.79 14.43
CA TRP A 67 2.68 0.37 14.59
C TRP A 67 4.01 0.02 13.92
N TYR A 68 4.22 0.45 12.66
CA TYR A 68 5.42 0.10 11.90
C TYR A 68 6.71 0.59 12.55
N SER A 69 6.73 1.85 12.96
CA SER A 69 7.87 2.48 13.63
C SER A 69 8.23 1.84 14.98
N ARG A 70 7.24 1.28 15.70
CA ARG A 70 7.43 0.72 17.04
C ARG A 70 7.68 -0.78 17.05
N PHE A 71 7.08 -1.51 16.11
CA PHE A 71 6.95 -2.97 16.23
C PHE A 71 7.38 -3.74 15.00
N ALA A 72 7.43 -3.13 13.81
CA ALA A 72 7.79 -3.88 12.61
C ALA A 72 9.22 -4.40 12.67
N ARG A 73 9.37 -5.68 12.34
CA ARG A 73 10.67 -6.38 12.27
C ARG A 73 11.06 -6.71 10.82
N HIS A 74 10.47 -6.00 9.88
CA HIS A 74 10.73 -6.09 8.46
C HIS A 74 10.78 -4.68 7.86
N PRO A 75 11.33 -4.51 6.66
CA PRO A 75 11.32 -3.22 5.99
C PRO A 75 9.89 -2.73 5.72
N TYR A 76 9.67 -1.42 5.79
CA TYR A 76 8.37 -0.80 5.52
C TYR A 76 8.55 0.59 4.90
N TYR A 77 7.56 1.08 4.17
CA TYR A 77 7.69 2.34 3.43
C TYR A 77 7.80 3.55 4.38
N GLY A 78 8.71 4.47 4.08
CA GLY A 78 8.84 5.73 4.82
C GLY A 78 9.14 5.52 6.31
N THR A 79 8.54 6.35 7.16
CA THR A 79 8.77 6.33 8.62
C THR A 79 7.62 5.70 9.41
N THR A 80 6.45 5.57 8.79
CA THR A 80 5.23 5.09 9.45
C THR A 80 4.56 3.93 8.72
N GLY A 81 5.10 3.47 7.59
CA GLY A 81 4.44 2.51 6.72
C GLY A 81 3.24 3.11 6.00
N VAL A 82 2.60 2.31 5.16
CA VAL A 82 1.38 2.69 4.42
C VAL A 82 0.26 1.70 4.68
N ASN A 83 -0.98 2.19 4.66
CA ASN A 83 -2.16 1.37 4.83
C ASN A 83 -2.78 1.01 3.48
N SER A 84 -3.12 -0.25 3.27
CA SER A 84 -3.63 -0.74 1.99
C SER A 84 -5.15 -0.69 1.81
N GLY A 85 -5.90 -0.23 2.81
CA GLY A 85 -7.37 -0.22 2.77
C GLY A 85 -7.97 0.66 1.68
N VAL A 86 -7.22 1.67 1.24
CA VAL A 86 -7.51 2.42 0.01
C VAL A 86 -6.23 2.50 -0.81
N MET A 87 -6.27 2.01 -2.05
CA MET A 87 -5.10 1.94 -2.91
C MET A 87 -5.45 2.20 -4.37
N LEU A 88 -4.88 3.26 -4.95
CA LEU A 88 -4.87 3.41 -6.41
C LEU A 88 -3.76 2.55 -6.99
N MET A 89 -4.06 1.88 -8.10
CA MET A 89 -3.11 1.01 -8.78
C MET A 89 -3.14 1.31 -10.27
N ASN A 90 -1.99 1.69 -10.84
CA ASN A 90 -1.77 1.65 -12.28
C ASN A 90 -1.22 0.28 -12.63
N LEU A 91 -2.14 -0.64 -12.97
CA LEU A 91 -1.81 -2.04 -13.24
C LEU A 91 -0.89 -2.20 -14.45
N THR A 92 -1.05 -1.36 -15.47
CA THR A 92 -0.17 -1.37 -16.64
C THR A 92 1.27 -1.04 -16.26
N ARG A 93 1.51 -0.04 -15.40
CA ARG A 93 2.85 0.23 -14.87
C ARG A 93 3.34 -0.91 -13.97
N ILE A 94 2.52 -1.42 -13.06
CA ILE A 94 2.90 -2.53 -12.16
C ILE A 94 3.37 -3.76 -12.95
N ARG A 95 2.68 -4.15 -14.03
CA ARG A 95 3.10 -5.26 -14.90
C ARG A 95 4.42 -4.99 -15.62
N ASN A 96 4.66 -3.75 -16.01
CA ASN A 96 5.83 -3.36 -16.82
C ASN A 96 7.07 -3.02 -15.98
N THR A 97 6.93 -2.71 -14.70
CA THR A 97 8.05 -2.37 -13.80
C THR A 97 8.89 -3.59 -13.41
N GLN A 98 10.21 -3.38 -13.32
CA GLN A 98 11.13 -4.28 -12.64
C GLN A 98 11.39 -3.72 -11.24
N PHE A 99 11.03 -4.47 -10.20
CA PHE A 99 11.10 -4.02 -8.82
C PHE A 99 12.44 -4.40 -8.18
N LYS A 100 13.11 -3.40 -7.60
CA LYS A 100 14.25 -3.61 -6.69
C LYS A 100 13.78 -4.43 -5.49
N ASN A 101 14.64 -5.32 -5.03
CA ASN A 101 14.38 -6.17 -3.87
C ASN A 101 15.72 -6.62 -3.26
N ASN A 102 15.66 -7.30 -2.12
CA ASN A 102 16.83 -7.85 -1.45
C ASN A 102 16.94 -9.39 -1.59
N LEU A 103 16.38 -9.94 -2.66
CA LEU A 103 16.46 -11.35 -3.01
C LEU A 103 17.50 -11.58 -4.10
N ILE A 104 17.45 -10.77 -5.18
CA ILE A 104 18.41 -10.81 -6.29
C ILE A 104 18.80 -9.41 -6.77
N PRO A 105 20.01 -9.19 -7.31
CA PRO A 105 20.49 -7.86 -7.72
C PRO A 105 19.76 -7.27 -8.94
N THR A 106 19.20 -8.10 -9.82
CA THR A 106 18.64 -7.68 -11.12
C THR A 106 17.21 -7.13 -11.05
N GLY A 107 16.58 -7.18 -9.87
CA GLY A 107 15.15 -6.91 -9.73
C GLY A 107 14.27 -8.07 -10.20
N LEU A 108 12.98 -8.00 -9.88
CA LEU A 108 11.96 -8.99 -10.22
C LEU A 108 10.68 -8.31 -10.69
N LYS A 109 9.91 -8.96 -11.56
CA LYS A 109 8.52 -8.54 -11.83
C LYS A 109 7.65 -8.72 -10.59
N TRP A 110 6.53 -8.01 -10.55
CA TRP A 110 5.57 -8.08 -9.44
C TRP A 110 5.21 -9.52 -9.07
N GLU A 111 4.74 -10.31 -10.04
CA GLU A 111 4.33 -11.71 -9.84
C GLU A 111 5.47 -12.61 -9.34
N GLU A 112 6.66 -12.45 -9.90
CA GLU A 112 7.85 -13.24 -9.55
C GLU A 112 8.33 -12.95 -8.12
N MET A 113 8.09 -11.74 -7.62
CA MET A 113 8.58 -11.27 -6.33
C MET A 113 7.69 -11.69 -5.15
N LEU A 114 6.38 -11.85 -5.34
CA LEU A 114 5.42 -12.07 -4.24
C LEU A 114 5.75 -13.30 -3.39
N TYR A 115 5.93 -14.46 -4.02
CA TYR A 115 6.15 -15.71 -3.30
C TYR A 115 7.52 -15.77 -2.59
N PRO A 116 8.64 -15.39 -3.23
CA PRO A 116 9.93 -15.27 -2.55
C PRO A 116 9.93 -14.29 -1.37
N LEU A 117 9.31 -13.12 -1.51
CA LEU A 117 9.19 -12.17 -0.39
C LEU A 117 8.37 -12.77 0.75
N TYR A 118 7.23 -13.39 0.43
CA TYR A 118 6.44 -14.09 1.43
C TYR A 118 7.26 -15.14 2.18
N GLN A 119 7.99 -16.02 1.48
CA GLN A 119 8.80 -17.05 2.13
C GLN A 119 9.87 -16.46 3.06
N LYS A 120 10.51 -15.36 2.65
CA LYS A 120 11.53 -14.67 3.44
C LYS A 120 10.95 -14.03 4.70
N TYR A 121 9.78 -13.41 4.61
CA TYR A 121 9.23 -12.59 5.67
C TYR A 121 8.04 -13.20 6.43
N LYS A 122 7.58 -14.41 6.08
CA LYS A 122 6.39 -15.05 6.67
C LYS A 122 6.35 -15.12 8.21
N ASN A 123 7.51 -15.11 8.87
CA ASN A 123 7.62 -15.15 10.33
C ASN A 123 7.67 -13.75 10.97
N TYR A 124 7.73 -12.68 10.17
CA TYR A 124 7.88 -11.30 10.62
C TYR A 124 6.73 -10.40 10.18
N ILE A 125 5.98 -10.79 9.14
CA ILE A 125 4.79 -10.07 8.68
C ILE A 125 3.60 -10.36 9.61
N THR A 126 3.04 -9.30 10.19
CA THR A 126 1.86 -9.36 11.08
C THR A 126 0.57 -9.02 10.33
N TRP A 127 0.64 -8.06 9.40
CA TRP A 127 -0.47 -7.59 8.56
C TRP A 127 -0.49 -8.23 7.17
N GLY A 128 0.33 -9.26 6.95
CA GLY A 128 0.26 -10.11 5.77
C GLY A 128 0.50 -9.37 4.46
N ASP A 129 -0.56 -9.15 3.69
CA ASP A 129 -0.50 -8.50 2.38
C ASP A 129 -0.08 -7.04 2.45
N GLN A 130 -0.53 -6.30 3.46
CA GLN A 130 -0.10 -4.91 3.66
C GLN A 130 1.40 -4.82 3.95
N ASP A 131 1.95 -5.76 4.70
CA ASP A 131 3.39 -5.81 5.00
C ASP A 131 4.20 -6.14 3.74
N LEU A 132 3.69 -7.01 2.87
CA LEU A 132 4.34 -7.27 1.57
C LEU A 132 4.37 -6.01 0.70
N LEU A 133 3.28 -5.24 0.63
CA LEU A 133 3.25 -3.95 -0.07
C LEU A 133 4.27 -2.97 0.53
N ASN A 134 4.31 -2.86 1.85
CA ASN A 134 5.27 -2.02 2.57
C ASN A 134 6.73 -2.41 2.29
N ILE A 135 7.04 -3.71 2.25
CA ILE A 135 8.38 -4.21 1.91
C ILE A 135 8.73 -3.88 0.45
N ILE A 136 7.79 -4.05 -0.48
CA ILE A 136 8.00 -3.73 -1.91
C ILE A 136 8.32 -2.24 -2.06
N PHE A 137 7.52 -1.36 -1.46
CA PHE A 137 7.72 0.08 -1.59
C PHE A 137 8.89 0.59 -0.75
N TYR A 138 9.32 -0.09 0.31
CA TYR A 138 10.59 0.22 0.98
C TYR A 138 11.78 0.18 0.02
N PHE A 139 11.83 -0.83 -0.86
CA PHE A 139 12.89 -0.96 -1.87
C PHE A 139 12.65 -0.12 -3.13
N ASN A 140 11.43 0.36 -3.34
CA ASN A 140 11.02 1.11 -4.53
C ASN A 140 10.21 2.37 -4.12
N PRO A 141 10.78 3.27 -3.31
CA PRO A 141 10.01 4.38 -2.76
C PRO A 141 9.52 5.37 -3.83
N GLU A 142 10.21 5.44 -4.97
CA GLU A 142 9.85 6.24 -6.14
C GLU A 142 8.58 5.77 -6.86
N CYS A 143 8.14 4.53 -6.60
CA CYS A 143 6.98 3.92 -7.23
C CYS A 143 5.66 4.26 -6.52
N LEU A 144 5.70 4.92 -5.37
CA LEU A 144 4.53 5.22 -4.57
C LEU A 144 4.25 6.73 -4.53
N PHE A 145 3.00 7.11 -4.76
CA PHE A 145 2.46 8.43 -4.46
C PHE A 145 1.75 8.36 -3.10
N LEU A 146 2.11 9.23 -2.15
CA LEU A 146 1.37 9.34 -0.90
C LEU A 146 0.24 10.35 -1.06
N PHE A 147 -1.00 9.88 -0.97
CA PHE A 147 -2.11 10.81 -0.82
C PHE A 147 -2.34 11.16 0.66
N PRO A 148 -2.94 12.33 0.96
CA PRO A 148 -3.21 12.77 2.33
C PRO A 148 -4.02 11.77 3.16
N CYS A 149 -3.81 11.75 4.48
CA CYS A 149 -4.41 10.78 5.40
C CYS A 149 -5.94 10.74 5.39
N GLN A 150 -6.63 11.84 5.05
CA GLN A 150 -8.09 11.87 5.01
C GLN A 150 -8.69 10.91 3.97
N TRP A 151 -7.91 10.54 2.93
CA TRP A 151 -8.32 9.56 1.92
C TRP A 151 -8.34 8.12 2.43
N ASN A 152 -7.83 7.87 3.63
CA ASN A 152 -7.94 6.60 4.34
C ASN A 152 -8.02 6.85 5.86
N TYR A 153 -9.00 7.66 6.25
CA TYR A 153 -9.20 8.03 7.64
C TYR A 153 -9.79 6.86 8.45
N ARG A 154 -9.09 6.46 9.51
CA ARG A 154 -9.46 5.32 10.38
C ARG A 154 -9.62 5.77 11.84
N PRO A 155 -10.35 5.00 12.68
CA PRO A 155 -10.49 5.28 14.12
C PRO A 155 -9.15 5.48 14.84
N ASP A 156 -8.08 4.84 14.37
CA ASP A 156 -6.74 4.97 14.93
C ASP A 156 -6.20 6.41 14.90
N HIS A 157 -6.64 7.22 13.94
CA HIS A 157 -6.30 8.64 13.87
C HIS A 157 -6.92 9.48 14.99
N CYS A 158 -7.90 8.94 15.72
CA CYS A 158 -8.58 9.60 16.85
C CYS A 158 -8.11 9.10 18.22
N MET A 159 -7.43 7.95 18.31
CA MET A 159 -7.18 7.28 19.59
C MET A 159 -6.28 8.08 20.55
N TYR A 160 -5.36 8.89 20.02
CA TYR A 160 -4.38 9.66 20.81
C TYR A 160 -4.43 11.16 20.49
N GLY A 161 -5.64 11.68 20.27
CA GLY A 161 -5.88 13.00 19.68
C GLY A 161 -6.04 12.91 18.17
N SER A 162 -6.49 14.00 17.54
CA SER A 162 -6.64 14.06 16.09
C SER A 162 -5.27 14.18 15.43
N ASN A 163 -4.86 13.10 14.76
CA ASN A 163 -3.54 12.99 14.17
C ASN A 163 -3.56 13.11 12.64
N CYS A 164 -4.73 13.16 12.02
CA CYS A 164 -4.89 13.44 10.60
C CYS A 164 -5.47 14.85 10.41
N LYS A 165 -4.59 15.86 10.35
CA LYS A 165 -4.99 17.27 10.26
C LYS A 165 -5.85 17.58 9.04
N GLY A 166 -5.55 16.93 7.91
CA GLY A 166 -6.33 17.13 6.69
C GLY A 166 -7.79 16.67 6.79
N ALA A 167 -8.15 15.87 7.80
CA ALA A 167 -9.54 15.50 8.08
C ALA A 167 -10.26 16.49 9.00
N GLU A 168 -9.55 17.44 9.63
CA GLU A 168 -10.16 18.51 10.44
C GLU A 168 -10.60 19.71 9.58
N GLU A 169 -10.06 19.82 8.37
CA GLU A 169 -10.33 20.91 7.43
C GLU A 169 -11.49 20.59 6.46
N GLU A 170 -12.06 19.38 6.55
CA GLU A 170 -13.23 18.92 5.78
C GLU A 170 -14.55 19.14 6.54
#